data_AF-A0A5P5ZS35-F1
#
_entry.id   AF-A0A5P5ZS35-F1
#
_cell.length_a   1.000
_cell.length_b   1.000
_cell.length_c   1.000
_cell.angle_alpha   90.00
_cell.angle_beta   90.00
_cell.angle_gamma   90.00
#
_symmetry.space_group_name_H-M   'P 1'
#
loop_
_entity.id
_entity.type
_entity.pdbx_description
1 polymer ?
#
loop_
_entity_poly.entity_id
_entity_poly.type
_entity_poly.pdbx_seq_one_letter_code
_entity_poly.pdbx_strand_id
1 'polypeptide(L)' 'MSDSQFMHKLLNFLDYNNIDIVEDLYKGRVAGYMLEHLIQQKNRYKEQGDNLKAWLNFIGYLDQANSNILVEEIIKNNK' A
#
# COMPACT_ATOMS: atom_id res chain seq x y z
N MET A 1 8.98 17.94 -0.71
CA MET A 1 9.23 16.95 0.37
C MET A 1 10.57 16.30 0.08
N SER A 2 11.45 16.21 1.06
CA SER A 2 12.73 15.50 0.87
C SER A 2 12.53 13.99 0.93
N ASP A 3 13.49 13.23 0.40
CA ASP A 3 13.46 11.75 0.45
C ASP A 3 13.38 11.24 1.88
N SER A 4 14.11 11.88 2.81
CA SER A 4 14.05 11.55 4.25
C SER A 4 12.66 11.78 4.85
N GLN A 5 12.00 12.89 4.51
CA GLN A 5 10.63 13.17 4.94
C GLN A 5 9.64 12.14 4.37
N PHE A 6 9.80 11.74 3.11
CA PHE A 6 8.96 10.73 2.49
C PHE A 6 9.15 9.37 3.16
N MET A 7 10.39 8.93 3.36
CA MET A 7 10.69 7.65 4.01
C MET A 7 10.10 7.58 5.41
N HIS A 8 10.18 8.68 6.19
CA HIS A 8 9.55 8.73 7.51
C HIS A 8 8.03 8.58 7.44
N LYS A 9 7.37 9.26 6.49
CA LYS A 9 5.93 9.11 6.27
C LYS A 9 5.53 7.71 5.81
N LEU A 10 6.29 7.12 4.89
CA LEU A 10 6.07 5.76 4.44
C LEU A 10 6.13 4.81 5.63
N LEU A 11 7.20 4.84 6.42
CA LEU A 11 7.36 3.96 7.58
C LEU A 11 6.22 4.12 8.59
N ASN A 12 5.85 5.36 8.93
CA ASN A 12 4.70 5.61 9.81
C ASN A 12 3.40 5.05 9.20
N PHE A 13 3.17 5.25 7.90
CA PHE A 13 1.99 4.72 7.23
C PHE A 13 1.91 3.19 7.33
N LEU A 14 3.02 2.47 7.10
CA LEU A 14 3.04 1.00 7.16
C LEU A 14 2.88 0.47 8.60
N ASP A 15 3.39 1.19 9.60
CA ASP A 15 3.28 0.82 11.01
C ASP A 15 1.85 1.04 11.56
N TYR A 16 1.23 2.17 11.22
CA TYR A 16 -0.11 2.51 11.71
C TYR A 16 -1.26 1.81 10.96
N ASN A 17 -1.06 1.43 9.70
CA ASN A 17 -2.13 0.85 8.88
C ASN A 17 -1.93 -0.64 8.69
N ASN A 18 -2.96 -1.42 9.02
CA ASN A 18 -3.02 -2.81 8.60
C ASN A 18 -3.14 -2.87 7.06
N ILE A 19 -2.47 -3.83 6.43
CA ILE A 19 -2.52 -4.05 4.99
C ILE A 19 -3.95 -4.30 4.46
N ASP A 20 -4.92 -4.61 5.32
CA ASP A 20 -6.36 -4.60 4.98
C ASP A 20 -6.88 -3.30 4.35
N ILE A 21 -6.23 -2.15 4.61
CA ILE A 21 -6.60 -0.87 3.99
C ILE A 21 -6.44 -0.85 2.46
N VAL A 22 -5.68 -1.77 1.86
CA VAL A 22 -5.42 -1.78 0.40
C VAL A 22 -6.72 -1.81 -0.41
N GLU A 23 -7.76 -2.50 0.05
CA GLU A 23 -9.04 -2.46 -0.66
C GLU A 23 -9.56 -1.02 -0.78
N ASP A 24 -9.62 -0.30 0.34
CA ASP A 24 -10.11 1.08 0.38
C ASP A 24 -9.19 2.06 -0.38
N LEU A 25 -7.87 1.84 -0.36
CA LEU A 25 -6.92 2.68 -1.09
C LEU A 25 -7.14 2.66 -2.61
N TYR A 26 -7.54 1.52 -3.16
CA TYR A 26 -7.62 1.30 -4.61
C TYR A 26 -9.04 1.28 -5.15
N LYS A 27 -10.05 1.08 -4.30
CA LYS A 27 -11.46 1.06 -4.69
C LYS A 27 -11.86 2.37 -5.38
N GLY A 28 -12.41 2.25 -6.59
CA GLY A 28 -12.81 3.39 -7.42
C GLY A 28 -11.65 4.13 -8.10
N ARG A 29 -10.40 3.74 -7.86
CA ARG A 29 -9.20 4.31 -8.52
C ARG A 29 -8.60 3.40 -9.59
N VAL A 30 -8.91 2.11 -9.54
CA VAL A 30 -8.50 1.11 -10.53
C VAL A 30 -9.72 0.34 -11.06
N ALA A 31 -9.54 -0.33 -12.20
CA ALA A 31 -10.57 -1.21 -12.74
C ALA A 31 -10.87 -2.39 -11.81
N GLY A 32 -12.09 -2.94 -11.87
CA GLY A 32 -12.53 -4.00 -10.96
C GLY A 32 -11.64 -5.25 -10.96
N TYR A 33 -11.21 -5.71 -12.15
CA TYR A 33 -10.30 -6.86 -12.26
C TYR A 33 -8.92 -6.60 -11.62
N MET A 34 -8.45 -5.35 -11.67
CA MET A 34 -7.18 -4.96 -11.07
C MET A 34 -7.32 -4.89 -9.54
N LEU A 35 -8.43 -4.33 -9.04
CA LEU A 35 -8.74 -4.31 -7.62
C LEU A 35 -8.77 -5.72 -7.04
N GLU A 36 -9.44 -6.65 -7.72
CA GLU A 36 -9.47 -8.06 -7.32
C GLU A 36 -8.06 -8.65 -7.27
N HIS A 37 -7.22 -8.38 -8.27
CA HIS A 37 -5.84 -8.86 -8.29
C HIS A 37 -5.01 -8.32 -7.10
N LEU A 38 -5.13 -7.03 -6.80
CA LEU A 38 -4.44 -6.40 -5.67
C LEU A 38 -4.89 -6.99 -4.33
N ILE A 39 -6.19 -7.21 -4.14
CA ILE A 39 -6.75 -7.84 -2.93
C ILE A 39 -6.22 -9.27 -2.77
N GLN A 40 -6.17 -10.05 -3.86
CA GLN A 40 -5.62 -11.41 -3.82
C GLN A 40 -4.14 -11.42 -3.40
N GLN A 41 -3.30 -10.55 -3.97
CA GLN A 41 -1.88 -10.49 -3.58
C GLN A 41 -1.70 -10.02 -2.14
N LYS A 42 -2.42 -8.98 -1.73
CA LYS A 42 -2.46 -8.49 -0.35
C LYS A 42 -2.81 -9.61 0.64
N ASN A 43 -3.83 -10.42 0.35
CA ASN A 43 -4.23 -11.55 1.18
C ASN A 43 -3.12 -12.63 1.25
N ARG A 44 -2.54 -12.98 0.11
CA ARG A 44 -1.41 -13.92 0.04
C ARG A 44 -0.22 -13.47 0.89
N TYR A 45 0.10 -12.18 0.91
CA TYR A 45 1.18 -11.65 1.75
C TYR A 45 0.81 -11.56 3.23
N LYS A 46 -0.45 -11.22 3.55
CA LYS A 46 -0.97 -11.17 4.92
C LYS A 46 -0.93 -12.54 5.61
N GLU A 47 -1.20 -13.62 4.89
CA GLU A 47 -1.13 -15.00 5.41
C GLU A 47 0.27 -15.39 5.92
N GLN A 48 1.31 -14.63 5.58
CA GLN A 48 2.69 -14.84 6.07
C GLN A 48 2.95 -14.24 7.47
N GLY A 49 1.93 -13.65 8.10
CA GLY A 49 1.86 -13.37 9.54
C GLY A 49 2.30 -11.97 9.98
N ASP A 50 3.27 -11.34 9.32
CA ASP A 50 3.79 -10.03 9.70
C ASP A 50 3.25 -8.92 8.80
N ASN A 51 2.58 -7.91 9.38
CA ASN A 51 1.95 -6.81 8.65
C ASN A 51 2.96 -5.96 7.87
N LEU A 52 4.09 -5.63 8.49
CA LEU A 52 5.13 -4.82 7.85
C LEU A 52 5.76 -5.60 6.70
N LYS A 53 6.05 -6.88 6.90
CA LYS A 53 6.55 -7.76 5.83
C LYS A 53 5.54 -7.88 4.70
N ALA A 54 4.25 -8.00 5.02
CA ALA A 54 3.20 -8.08 4.01
C ALA A 54 3.16 -6.79 3.17
N TRP A 55 3.27 -5.63 3.82
CA TRP A 55 3.35 -4.33 3.16
C TRP A 55 4.55 -4.20 2.23
N LEU A 56 5.74 -4.56 2.71
CA LEU A 56 6.97 -4.47 1.90
C LEU A 56 6.89 -5.39 0.67
N ASN A 57 6.38 -6.60 0.85
CA ASN A 57 6.14 -7.52 -0.27
C ASN A 57 5.12 -6.97 -1.26
N PHE A 58 4.03 -6.39 -0.76
CA PHE A 58 3.00 -5.79 -1.60
C PHE A 58 3.55 -4.60 -2.40
N ILE A 59 4.29 -3.70 -1.76
CA ILE A 59 4.96 -2.57 -2.42
C ILE A 59 5.91 -3.06 -3.53
N GLY A 60 6.72 -4.08 -3.24
CA GLY A 60 7.63 -4.66 -4.23
C GLY A 60 6.93 -5.34 -5.42
N TYR A 61 5.64 -5.68 -5.27
CA TYR A 61 4.82 -6.27 -6.33
C TYR A 61 4.13 -5.23 -7.23
N LEU A 62 3.91 -3.99 -6.74
CA LEU A 62 3.18 -2.98 -7.49
C LEU A 62 3.92 -2.56 -8.77
N ASP A 63 3.15 -2.35 -9.84
CA ASP A 63 3.64 -1.61 -11.00
C ASP A 63 3.73 -0.10 -10.71
N GLN A 64 4.22 0.67 -11.68
CA GLN A 64 4.40 2.10 -11.52
C GLN A 64 3.07 2.86 -11.31
N ALA A 65 1.99 2.45 -11.98
CA ALA A 65 0.70 3.14 -11.90
C ALA A 65 0.06 2.96 -10.52
N ASN A 66 0.09 1.73 -10.00
CA ASN A 66 -0.41 1.42 -8.67
C ASN A 66 0.50 1.98 -7.58
N SER A 67 1.81 1.99 -7.78
CA SER A 67 2.76 2.65 -6.87
C SER A 67 2.43 4.14 -6.70
N ASN A 68 2.10 4.84 -7.79
CA ASN A 68 1.73 6.26 -7.72
C ASN A 68 0.47 6.48 -6.87
N ILE A 69 -0.53 5.61 -6.97
CA ILE A 69 -1.74 5.66 -6.13
C ILE A 69 -1.39 5.58 -4.64
N LEU A 70 -0.55 4.63 -4.25
CA LEU A 70 -0.10 4.47 -2.87
C LEU A 70 0.72 5.68 -2.38
N VAL A 71 1.63 6.17 -3.22
CA VAL A 71 2.47 7.34 -2.91
C VAL A 71 1.60 8.58 -2.67
N GLU A 72 0.59 8.81 -3.51
CA GLU A 72 -0.35 9.91 -3.31
C GLU A 72 -1.05 9.85 -1.95
N GLU A 73 -1.47 8.65 -1.51
CA GLU A 73 -2.13 8.48 -0.21
C GLU A 73 -1.19 8.69 0.98
N ILE A 74 0.06 8.24 0.87
CA ILE A 74 1.09 8.49 1.90
C ILE A 74 1.40 9.99 1.99
N ILE A 75 1.41 10.70 0.87
CA ILE A 75 1.66 12.14 0.83
C ILE A 75 0.48 12.91 1.43
N LYS A 76 -0.76 12.52 1.13
CA LYS A 76 -1.99 13.16 1.60
C LYS A 76 -2.24 12.95 3.10
N ASN A 77 -1.96 11.76 3.63
CA ASN A 77 -2.15 11.46 5.05
C ASN A 77 -1.04 12.10 5.90
N ASN A 78 -1.24 13.37 6.27
CA ASN A 78 -0.48 14.07 7.32
C ASN A 78 -1.21 13.94 8.68
N LYS A 79 -1.43 12.73 9.17
CA LYS A 79 -1.79 12.56 10.58
C LYS A 79 -0.54 12.52 11.43
#